data_AF-A0A087HEX8-F1
#
_entry.id   AF-A0A087HEX8-F1
#
_cell.length_a   1.000
_cell.length_b   1.000
_cell.length_c   1.000
_cell.angle_alpha   90.00
_cell.angle_beta   90.00
_cell.angle_gamma   90.00
#
_symmetry.space_group_name_H-M   'P 1'
#
loop_
_entity.id
_entity.type
_entity.pdbx_description
1 polymer ?
#
loop_
_entity_poly.entity_id
_entity_poly.type
_entity_poly.pdbx_seq_one_letter_code
_entity_poly.pdbx_strand_id
1 'polypeptide(L)'
;MEKIIEEAKRVLLKPENVEDWSLGLVTLVKMGIQILDSETRMDLVWRLLSFIVEVVSEVVQLDMEEFVVLGLEYLESFLFRDKDFYGYINNQWKFVSSIMYKIREFGSKITEAARRIHRFVRSGNEDPQENEDRGESGNANISDRECFEHLNSLSLLEIVGIFASDGQEEKYKDMVIRRIQLLLSDENRNKAEIDVSVMRKLQPLLVSCLTKGVSESMFKVLGEVVYHVAYEMMHVRDETWIGLRDYLVAQSKTEFQRAVYIFQCLKMPLDEQEFVIPVMESLLPEINTRLNPPSEVLVDNSGWVLAFTGAFCAVIHLIEVEDSAESVKDIAYKMIGSVRELVEKGMEVGLVMRAFRDVESIVKKHLEWFTTNEYKFVKAMARTKNPSFQVDETPQIEEENEEEVNCGDEESNEESGSEEEANEGFGDKEEQVSDKEEEEVERSGSEEEEEEMRKAKH
;
A
#
# COMPACT_ATOMS: atom_id res chain seq x y z
N MET A 1 -12.82 9.74 5.95
CA MET A 1 -12.08 10.72 6.77
C MET A 1 -12.97 11.33 7.83
N GLU A 2 -14.05 12.04 7.47
CA GLU A 2 -14.98 12.63 8.45
C GLU A 2 -15.52 11.62 9.47
N LYS A 3 -15.95 10.43 9.03
CA LYS A 3 -16.39 9.35 9.97
C LYS A 3 -15.32 8.92 10.97
N ILE A 4 -14.04 8.89 10.56
CA ILE A 4 -12.92 8.52 11.44
C ILE A 4 -12.68 9.66 12.45
N ILE A 5 -12.76 10.91 12.00
CA ILE A 5 -12.66 12.08 12.86
C ILE A 5 -13.78 12.08 13.90
N GLU A 6 -15.03 11.82 13.50
CA GLU A 6 -16.17 11.73 14.42
C GLU A 6 -16.03 10.59 15.44
N GLU A 7 -15.54 9.43 15.01
CA GLU A 7 -15.31 8.31 15.92
C GLU A 7 -14.16 8.59 16.90
N ALA A 8 -13.05 9.14 16.41
CA ALA A 8 -11.92 9.56 17.23
C ALA A 8 -12.34 10.66 18.22
N LYS A 9 -13.17 11.62 17.80
CA LYS A 9 -13.76 12.64 18.70
C LYS A 9 -14.50 12.00 19.86
N ARG A 10 -15.35 11.01 19.57
CA ARG A 10 -16.15 10.32 20.59
C ARG A 10 -15.28 9.66 21.65
N VAL A 11 -14.21 8.99 21.24
CA VAL A 11 -13.25 8.31 22.12
C VAL A 11 -12.40 9.31 22.90
N LEU A 12 -11.97 10.38 22.25
CA LEU A 12 -11.03 11.34 22.83
C LEU A 12 -11.65 12.30 23.85
N LEU A 13 -12.92 12.69 23.65
CA LEU A 13 -13.66 13.57 24.56
C LEU A 13 -14.27 12.82 25.76
N LYS A 14 -14.32 11.49 25.70
CA LYS A 14 -14.82 10.63 26.78
C LYS A 14 -13.82 9.50 27.03
N PRO A 15 -12.65 9.80 27.62
CA PRO A 15 -11.63 8.80 27.88
C PRO A 15 -12.16 7.72 28.85
N GLU A 16 -12.31 6.48 28.36
CA GLU A 16 -12.68 5.32 29.18
C GLU A 16 -11.44 4.49 29.58
N ASN A 17 -10.51 4.29 28.64
CA ASN A 17 -9.23 3.63 28.88
C ASN A 17 -8.09 4.26 28.06
N VAL A 18 -6.87 4.11 28.57
CA VAL A 18 -5.67 4.75 28.01
C VAL A 18 -5.36 4.23 26.60
N GLU A 19 -5.59 2.95 26.34
CA GLU A 19 -5.25 2.29 25.07
C GLU A 19 -6.06 2.87 23.90
N ASP A 20 -7.39 2.92 24.04
CA ASP A 20 -8.31 3.45 23.04
C ASP A 20 -8.10 4.96 22.82
N TRP A 21 -7.87 5.70 23.90
CA TRP A 21 -7.58 7.12 23.80
C TRP A 21 -6.25 7.39 23.09
N SER A 22 -5.20 6.64 23.43
CA SER A 22 -3.89 6.73 22.79
C SER A 22 -3.97 6.38 21.31
N LEU A 23 -4.75 5.35 20.96
CA LEU A 23 -5.02 4.98 19.58
C LEU A 23 -5.76 6.09 18.83
N GLY A 24 -6.76 6.71 19.46
CA GLY A 24 -7.47 7.86 18.91
C GLY A 24 -6.52 9.03 18.62
N LEU A 25 -5.64 9.36 19.58
CA LEU A 25 -4.66 10.44 19.45
C LEU A 25 -3.68 10.15 18.30
N VAL A 26 -3.07 8.96 18.29
CA VAL A 26 -2.17 8.50 17.22
C VAL A 26 -2.85 8.56 15.85
N THR A 27 -4.10 8.12 15.76
CA THR A 27 -4.86 8.13 14.52
C THR A 27 -5.01 9.55 13.97
N LEU A 28 -5.41 10.52 14.81
CA LEU A 28 -5.57 11.90 14.37
C LEU A 28 -4.24 12.55 13.96
N VAL A 29 -3.15 12.27 14.69
CA VAL A 29 -1.82 12.76 14.34
C VAL A 29 -1.35 12.16 13.01
N LYS A 30 -1.48 10.84 12.81
CA LYS A 30 -1.11 10.16 11.56
C LYS A 30 -1.93 10.69 10.38
N MET A 31 -3.23 10.91 10.56
CA MET A 31 -4.07 11.52 9.53
C MET A 31 -3.58 12.91 9.13
N GLY A 32 -3.21 13.75 10.11
CA GLY A 32 -2.65 15.07 9.83
C GLY A 32 -1.35 14.99 9.03
N ILE A 33 -0.47 14.05 9.36
CA ILE A 33 0.78 13.79 8.64
C ILE A 33 0.51 13.34 7.20
N GLN A 34 -0.43 12.41 6.98
CA GLN A 34 -0.77 11.91 5.64
C GLN A 34 -1.47 12.96 4.77
N ILE A 35 -2.31 13.82 5.33
CA ILE A 35 -2.96 14.90 4.56
C ILE A 35 -1.94 15.93 4.07
N LEU A 36 -0.89 16.19 4.88
CA LEU A 36 0.19 17.09 4.49
C LEU A 36 1.06 16.55 3.35
N ASP A 37 0.96 15.26 3.04
CA ASP A 37 1.63 14.64 1.89
C ASP A 37 0.89 14.91 0.57
N SER A 38 -0.40 15.31 0.60
CA SER A 38 -1.25 15.42 -0.59
C SER A 38 -1.55 16.86 -1.06
N GLU A 39 -0.84 17.88 -0.56
CA GLU A 39 -0.86 19.35 -0.85
C GLU A 39 -2.22 20.10 -0.92
N THR A 40 -3.38 19.43 -0.90
CA THR A 40 -4.66 20.01 -1.34
C THR A 40 -5.65 20.36 -0.22
N ARG A 41 -5.36 20.06 1.07
CA ARG A 41 -6.33 20.22 2.18
C ARG A 41 -5.75 20.74 3.51
N MET A 42 -5.08 21.89 3.45
CA MET A 42 -4.53 22.56 4.63
C MET A 42 -5.58 22.95 5.68
N ASP A 43 -6.82 23.18 5.28
CA ASP A 43 -7.93 23.50 6.18
C ASP A 43 -8.26 22.33 7.14
N LEU A 44 -8.20 21.09 6.64
CA LEU A 44 -8.40 19.89 7.45
C LEU A 44 -7.25 19.67 8.44
N VAL A 45 -6.01 19.94 8.02
CA VAL A 45 -4.82 19.86 8.89
C VAL A 45 -4.95 20.82 10.07
N TRP A 46 -5.39 22.06 9.81
CA TRP A 46 -5.62 23.03 10.88
C TRP A 46 -6.73 22.55 11.82
N ARG A 47 -7.87 22.06 11.28
CA ARG A 47 -8.95 21.53 12.12
C ARG A 47 -8.47 20.39 13.02
N LEU A 48 -7.68 19.45 12.50
CA LEU A 48 -7.10 18.36 13.27
C LEU A 48 -6.17 18.87 14.37
N LEU A 49 -5.28 19.81 14.05
CA LEU A 49 -4.37 20.41 15.03
C LEU A 49 -5.12 21.10 16.16
N SER A 50 -6.09 21.96 15.83
CA SER A 50 -6.90 22.67 16.83
C SER A 50 -7.67 21.68 17.71
N PHE A 51 -8.25 20.66 17.10
CA PHE A 51 -9.04 19.66 17.81
C PHE A 51 -8.19 18.82 18.77
N ILE A 52 -7.00 18.37 18.36
CA ILE A 52 -6.10 17.61 19.26
C ILE A 52 -5.73 18.46 20.49
N VAL A 53 -5.47 19.75 20.30
CA VAL A 53 -5.14 20.68 21.40
C VAL A 53 -6.33 20.87 22.34
N GLU A 54 -7.53 21.01 21.78
CA GLU A 54 -8.79 21.13 22.54
C GLU A 54 -9.05 19.87 23.39
N VAL A 55 -8.96 18.68 22.80
CA VAL A 55 -9.09 17.40 23.52
C VAL A 55 -8.12 17.31 24.68
N VAL A 56 -6.83 17.61 24.46
CA VAL A 56 -5.83 17.50 25.53
C VAL A 56 -6.16 18.49 26.65
N SER A 57 -6.57 19.71 26.32
CA SER A 57 -7.02 20.70 27.31
C SER A 57 -8.23 20.20 28.11
N GLU A 58 -9.24 19.62 27.46
CA GLU A 58 -10.45 19.13 28.13
C GLU A 58 -10.14 17.95 29.06
N VAL A 59 -9.33 16.98 28.61
CA VAL A 59 -8.94 15.83 29.44
C VAL A 59 -8.13 16.28 30.65
N VAL A 60 -7.26 17.29 30.50
CA VAL A 60 -6.55 17.90 31.63
C VAL A 60 -7.51 18.60 32.60
N GLN A 61 -8.53 19.30 32.10
CA GLN A 61 -9.55 19.93 32.95
C GLN A 61 -10.37 18.92 33.76
N LEU A 62 -10.39 17.65 33.33
CA LEU A 62 -10.98 16.52 34.07
C LEU A 62 -10.02 15.92 35.13
N ASP A 63 -8.88 16.55 35.40
CA ASP A 63 -7.84 16.09 36.34
C ASP A 63 -7.19 14.75 35.92
N MET A 64 -7.14 14.49 34.60
CA MET A 64 -6.59 13.27 34.01
C MET A 64 -5.22 13.50 33.35
N GLU A 65 -4.35 14.34 33.95
CA GLU A 65 -3.02 14.68 33.38
C GLU A 65 -2.18 13.42 33.10
N GLU A 66 -2.13 12.45 34.02
CA GLU A 66 -1.38 11.20 33.86
C GLU A 66 -1.85 10.38 32.64
N PHE A 67 -3.15 10.43 32.36
CA PHE A 67 -3.76 9.73 31.23
C PHE A 67 -3.28 10.31 29.90
N VAL A 68 -3.17 11.64 29.80
CA VAL A 68 -2.59 12.33 28.65
C VAL A 68 -1.11 12.01 28.51
N VAL A 69 -0.35 11.97 29.62
CA VAL A 69 1.08 11.65 29.60
C VAL A 69 1.33 10.26 29.01
N LEU A 70 0.58 9.24 29.45
CA LEU A 70 0.68 7.88 28.90
C LEU A 70 0.35 7.84 27.41
N GLY A 71 -0.68 8.57 26.97
CA GLY A 71 -1.00 8.66 25.55
C GLY A 71 0.03 9.42 24.71
N LEU A 72 0.71 10.41 25.29
CA LEU A 72 1.85 11.07 24.64
C LEU A 72 3.07 10.15 24.55
N GLU A 73 3.33 9.31 25.56
CA GLU A 73 4.40 8.30 25.50
C GLU A 73 4.13 7.24 24.43
N TYR A 74 2.87 6.84 24.28
CA TYR A 74 2.43 5.98 23.20
C TYR A 74 2.61 6.66 21.83
N LEU A 75 2.23 7.94 21.72
CA LEU A 75 2.43 8.74 20.51
C LEU A 75 3.91 8.92 20.17
N GLU A 76 4.78 9.16 21.16
CA GLU A 76 6.23 9.25 21.01
C GLU A 76 6.78 7.97 20.36
N SER A 77 6.42 6.82 20.95
CA SER A 77 6.82 5.50 20.45
C SER A 77 6.30 5.23 19.03
N PHE A 78 5.06 5.64 18.75
CA PHE A 78 4.47 5.53 17.42
C PHE A 78 5.20 6.38 16.38
N LEU A 79 5.38 7.68 16.65
CA LEU A 79 6.02 8.63 15.73
C LEU A 79 7.47 8.26 15.45
N PHE A 80 8.16 7.69 16.43
CA PHE A 80 9.51 7.15 16.25
C PHE A 80 9.53 6.08 15.15
N ARG A 81 8.71 5.04 15.31
CA ARG A 81 8.61 3.95 14.33
C ARG A 81 8.15 4.48 12.97
N ASP A 82 7.08 5.27 12.97
CA ASP A 82 6.43 5.72 11.74
C ASP A 82 7.30 6.70 10.94
N LYS A 83 8.08 7.57 11.59
CA LYS A 83 9.11 8.38 10.93
C LYS A 83 10.06 7.52 10.12
N ASP A 84 10.64 6.53 10.77
CA ASP A 84 11.75 5.81 10.17
C ASP A 84 11.27 4.84 9.09
N PHE A 85 9.98 4.46 9.14
CA PHE A 85 9.34 3.79 8.02
C PHE A 85 9.07 4.74 6.84
N TYR A 86 8.43 5.89 7.07
CA TYR A 86 7.85 6.67 5.96
C TYR A 86 8.65 7.93 5.57
N GLY A 87 9.70 8.30 6.32
CA GLY A 87 10.57 9.44 6.02
C GLY A 87 9.82 10.78 5.99
N TYR A 88 9.51 11.34 7.15
CA TYR A 88 8.68 12.56 7.22
C TYR A 88 9.34 13.80 6.61
N ILE A 89 8.59 14.55 5.81
CA ILE A 89 9.00 15.84 5.25
C ILE A 89 8.88 16.99 6.28
N ASN A 90 9.58 18.10 6.05
CA ASN A 90 9.65 19.24 6.98
C ASN A 90 8.27 19.76 7.42
N ASN A 91 7.27 19.76 6.54
CA ASN A 91 5.92 20.23 6.88
C ASN A 91 5.19 19.29 7.84
N GLN A 92 5.37 17.97 7.71
CA GLN A 92 4.84 16.97 8.64
C GLN A 92 5.48 17.12 10.03
N TRP A 93 6.78 17.41 10.07
CA TRP A 93 7.48 17.72 11.32
C TRP A 93 6.99 18.99 12.00
N LYS A 94 6.79 20.05 11.22
CA LYS A 94 6.22 21.30 11.72
C LYS A 94 4.82 21.08 12.29
N PHE A 95 4.01 20.21 11.70
CA PHE A 95 2.69 19.87 12.22
C PHE A 95 2.77 19.20 13.60
N VAL A 96 3.55 18.12 13.73
CA VAL A 96 3.73 17.43 15.02
C VAL A 96 4.30 18.38 16.07
N SER A 97 5.34 19.15 15.72
CA SER A 97 5.92 20.17 16.61
C SER A 97 4.91 21.23 17.03
N SER A 98 4.03 21.66 16.14
CA SER A 98 3.00 22.66 16.45
C SER A 98 1.99 22.14 17.47
N ILE A 99 1.62 20.85 17.41
CA ILE A 99 0.79 20.22 18.42
C ILE A 99 1.54 20.22 19.76
N MET A 100 2.77 19.69 19.79
CA MET A 100 3.57 19.59 21.02
C MET A 100 3.80 20.95 21.67
N TYR A 101 4.06 21.99 20.87
CA TYR A 101 4.24 23.35 21.35
C TYR A 101 2.99 23.89 22.05
N LYS A 102 1.80 23.59 21.52
CA LYS A 102 0.53 24.07 22.08
C LYS A 102 0.13 23.30 23.34
N ILE A 103 0.32 21.99 23.37
CA ILE A 103 -0.14 21.17 24.51
C ILE A 103 0.76 21.26 25.73
N ARG A 104 2.03 21.66 25.58
CA ARG A 104 2.99 21.75 26.69
C ARG A 104 2.53 22.70 27.80
N GLU A 105 1.61 23.64 27.51
CA GLU A 105 1.15 24.63 28.48
C GLU A 105 0.12 24.05 29.47
N PHE A 106 -0.38 22.83 29.24
CA PHE A 106 -1.46 22.25 30.03
C PHE A 106 -1.01 21.46 31.26
N GLY A 107 0.29 21.23 31.46
CA GLY A 107 0.75 20.48 32.64
C GLY A 107 2.25 20.27 32.65
N SER A 108 2.84 20.14 33.84
CA SER A 108 4.30 20.00 33.99
C SER A 108 4.82 18.66 33.45
N LYS A 109 4.05 17.58 33.62
CA LYS A 109 4.41 16.24 33.08
C LYS A 109 4.16 16.18 31.57
N ILE A 110 3.06 16.76 31.12
CA ILE A 110 2.74 16.92 29.69
C ILE A 110 3.84 17.74 29.01
N THR A 111 4.33 18.80 29.66
CA THR A 111 5.44 19.60 29.15
C THR A 111 6.67 18.74 28.86
N GLU A 112 7.01 17.82 29.76
CA GLU A 112 8.17 16.95 29.60
C GLU A 112 7.99 15.98 28.42
N ALA A 113 6.86 15.27 28.36
CA ALA A 113 6.54 14.37 27.26
C ALA A 113 6.51 15.10 25.90
N ALA A 114 5.86 16.26 25.84
CA ALA A 114 5.81 17.08 24.63
C ALA A 114 7.20 17.59 24.21
N ARG A 115 8.08 17.93 25.16
CA ARG A 115 9.47 18.30 24.86
C ARG A 115 10.29 17.13 24.34
N ARG A 116 10.06 15.89 24.79
CA ARG A 116 10.73 14.71 24.25
C ARG A 116 10.36 14.50 22.79
N ILE A 117 9.06 14.49 22.49
CA ILE A 117 8.56 14.39 21.10
C ILE A 117 9.09 15.56 20.26
N HIS A 118 9.06 16.80 20.77
CA HIS A 118 9.56 17.96 20.04
C HIS A 118 11.08 17.90 19.77
N ARG A 119 11.89 17.44 20.73
CA ARG A 119 13.33 17.24 20.52
C ARG A 119 13.58 16.16 19.47
N PHE A 120 12.84 15.05 19.53
CA PHE A 120 12.89 14.00 18.52
C PHE A 120 12.59 14.55 17.11
N VAL A 121 11.55 15.37 16.99
CA VAL A 121 11.17 16.04 15.73
C VAL A 121 12.28 16.97 15.21
N ARG A 122 13.07 17.60 16.10
CA ARG A 122 14.12 18.57 15.72
C ARG A 122 15.48 17.94 15.45
N SER A 123 15.80 16.80 16.09
CA SER A 123 17.06 16.05 15.93
C SER A 123 17.26 15.43 14.54
N GLY A 124 16.28 15.52 13.63
CA GLY A 124 16.46 15.13 12.23
C GLY A 124 17.38 16.05 11.40
N ASN A 125 17.89 17.14 11.98
CA ASN A 125 18.72 18.13 11.29
C ASN A 125 20.10 18.40 11.91
N GLU A 126 20.47 17.77 13.03
CA GLU A 126 21.78 17.97 13.68
C GLU A 126 22.28 16.65 14.29
N ASP A 127 23.58 16.35 14.11
CA ASP A 127 24.26 15.10 14.52
C ASP A 127 24.01 14.70 15.98
N PRO A 128 23.92 13.38 16.29
CA PRO A 128 23.69 12.91 17.64
C PRO A 128 25.00 12.89 18.42
N GLN A 129 25.23 13.94 19.21
CA GLN A 129 26.06 13.82 20.40
C GLN A 129 25.25 14.24 21.63
N GLU A 130 25.40 13.43 22.69
CA GLU A 130 24.80 13.57 24.03
C GLU A 130 23.39 13.00 24.19
N ASN A 131 23.31 11.77 24.71
CA ASN A 131 22.81 11.50 26.07
C ASN A 131 22.86 9.98 26.34
N GLU A 132 24.04 9.48 26.69
CA GLU A 132 24.19 8.25 27.49
C GLU A 132 23.91 8.62 28.95
N ASP A 133 22.67 8.44 29.39
CA ASP A 133 22.37 8.12 30.79
C ASP A 133 20.92 7.64 30.90
N ARG A 134 20.71 6.33 30.70
CA ARG A 134 19.55 5.64 31.25
C ARG A 134 20.02 4.38 31.95
N GLY A 135 19.94 4.44 33.26
CA GLY A 135 20.29 3.37 34.17
C GLY A 135 19.58 2.06 33.84
N GLU A 136 20.36 1.00 33.93
CA GLU A 136 19.97 -0.39 33.90
C GLU A 136 18.87 -0.64 34.94
N SER A 137 17.67 -1.00 34.47
CA SER A 137 16.70 -1.74 35.24
C SER A 137 16.46 -3.05 34.52
N GLY A 138 16.97 -4.13 35.11
CA GLY A 138 16.89 -5.48 34.58
C GLY A 138 15.46 -5.97 34.45
N ASN A 139 14.97 -5.95 33.22
CA ASN A 139 14.10 -6.97 32.65
C ASN A 139 14.32 -6.90 31.14
N ALA A 140 14.88 -7.95 30.54
CA ALA A 140 15.37 -7.98 29.17
C ALA A 140 14.24 -7.97 28.12
N ASN A 141 13.46 -6.90 28.07
CA ASN A 141 12.70 -6.52 26.89
C ASN A 141 13.50 -5.45 26.17
N ILE A 142 14.12 -5.84 25.05
CA ILE A 142 14.70 -4.90 24.09
C ILE A 142 13.61 -3.89 23.75
N SER A 143 13.91 -2.59 23.87
CA SER A 143 12.94 -1.56 23.55
C SER A 143 12.57 -1.61 22.06
N ASP A 144 11.33 -1.20 21.71
CA ASP A 144 10.91 -1.13 20.30
C ASP A 144 11.89 -0.31 19.44
N ARG A 145 12.55 0.66 20.06
CA ARG A 145 13.61 1.47 19.44
C ARG A 145 14.83 0.64 19.07
N GLU A 146 15.38 -0.12 20.01
CA GLU A 146 16.56 -0.97 19.77
C GLU A 146 16.25 -2.09 18.76
N CYS A 147 15.05 -2.67 18.84
CA CYS A 147 14.57 -3.64 17.84
C CYS A 147 14.56 -3.04 16.44
N PHE A 148 14.11 -1.79 16.31
CA PHE A 148 14.02 -1.11 15.03
C PHE A 148 15.40 -0.67 14.49
N GLU A 149 16.25 -0.10 15.33
CA GLU A 149 17.65 0.22 14.98
C GLU A 149 18.40 -1.03 14.50
N HIS A 150 18.16 -2.18 15.15
CA HIS A 150 18.68 -3.46 14.68
C HIS A 150 18.16 -3.83 13.29
N LEU A 151 16.84 -3.76 13.05
CA LEU A 151 16.26 -4.07 11.72
C LEU A 151 16.80 -3.16 10.61
N ASN A 152 17.12 -1.89 10.90
CA ASN A 152 17.71 -0.98 9.94
C ASN A 152 19.16 -1.32 9.57
N SER A 153 19.87 -2.02 10.45
CA SER A 153 21.23 -2.49 10.19
C SER A 153 21.29 -3.75 9.31
N LEU A 154 20.16 -4.44 9.13
CA LEU A 154 20.08 -5.73 8.45
C LEU A 154 19.75 -5.60 6.96
N SER A 155 20.24 -6.56 6.17
CA SER A 155 19.82 -6.73 4.78
C SER A 155 18.39 -7.29 4.68
N LEU A 156 17.73 -7.06 3.54
CA LEU A 156 16.38 -7.58 3.29
C LEU A 156 16.28 -9.10 3.47
N LEU A 157 17.32 -9.84 3.05
CA LEU A 157 17.36 -11.30 3.19
C LEU A 157 17.42 -11.72 4.67
N GLU A 158 18.21 -11.02 5.49
CA GLU A 158 18.29 -11.27 6.94
C GLU A 158 16.96 -10.96 7.61
N ILE A 159 16.32 -9.84 7.26
CA ILE A 159 15.00 -9.44 7.80
C ILE A 159 13.93 -10.49 7.46
N VAL A 160 13.88 -10.97 6.22
CA VAL A 160 12.94 -12.04 5.83
C VAL A 160 13.28 -13.36 6.52
N GLY A 161 14.57 -13.66 6.73
CA GLY A 161 15.02 -14.80 7.52
C GLY A 161 14.53 -14.74 8.97
N ILE A 162 14.56 -13.56 9.60
CA ILE A 162 14.00 -13.34 10.95
C ILE A 162 12.50 -13.60 10.94
N PHE A 163 11.77 -13.07 9.95
CA PHE A 163 10.32 -13.28 9.85
C PHE A 163 9.95 -14.76 9.69
N ALA A 164 10.72 -15.48 8.87
CA ALA A 164 10.53 -16.91 8.62
C ALA A 164 10.93 -17.78 9.81
N SER A 165 11.69 -17.25 10.78
CA SER A 165 12.18 -18.01 11.93
C SER A 165 11.08 -18.29 12.97
N ASP A 166 11.19 -19.44 13.63
CA ASP A 166 10.30 -19.83 14.72
C ASP A 166 10.76 -19.19 16.05
N GLY A 167 9.82 -19.00 16.98
CA GLY A 167 10.12 -18.53 18.33
C GLY A 167 10.28 -17.02 18.52
N GLN A 168 10.10 -16.20 17.48
CA GLN A 168 10.05 -14.74 17.63
C GLN A 168 8.69 -14.28 18.20
N GLU A 169 8.73 -13.25 19.04
CA GLU A 169 7.53 -12.62 19.60
C GLU A 169 6.67 -12.03 18.47
N GLU A 170 5.34 -12.15 18.60
CA GLU A 170 4.38 -11.69 17.59
C GLU A 170 4.55 -10.19 17.27
N LYS A 171 4.77 -9.37 18.30
CA LYS A 171 5.03 -7.93 18.16
C LYS A 171 6.27 -7.66 17.31
N TYR A 172 7.34 -8.42 17.53
CA TYR A 172 8.56 -8.29 16.76
C TYR A 172 8.37 -8.77 15.32
N LYS A 173 7.63 -9.87 15.09
CA LYS A 173 7.26 -10.32 13.74
C LYS A 173 6.44 -9.29 12.97
N ASP A 174 5.51 -8.58 13.62
CA ASP A 174 4.75 -7.49 13.00
C ASP A 174 5.68 -6.32 12.58
N MET A 175 6.66 -5.95 13.43
CA MET A 175 7.66 -4.94 13.06
C MET A 175 8.51 -5.37 11.87
N VAL A 176 8.96 -6.63 11.87
CA VAL A 176 9.79 -7.21 10.80
C VAL A 176 9.03 -7.20 9.46
N ILE A 177 7.77 -7.67 9.42
CA ILE A 177 7.01 -7.74 8.15
C ILE A 177 6.66 -6.36 7.60
N ARG A 178 6.38 -5.38 8.46
CA ARG A 178 6.20 -3.97 8.03
C ARG A 178 7.48 -3.38 7.45
N ARG A 179 8.63 -3.73 8.01
CA ARG A 179 9.93 -3.33 7.44
C ARG A 179 10.16 -3.93 6.07
N ILE A 180 9.84 -5.21 5.90
CA ILE A 180 9.92 -5.89 4.59
C ILE A 180 9.01 -5.21 3.57
N GLN A 181 7.74 -4.96 3.95
CA GLN A 181 6.77 -4.26 3.11
C GLN A 181 7.29 -2.90 2.63
N LEU A 182 7.83 -2.10 3.54
CA LEU A 182 8.39 -0.80 3.20
C LEU A 182 9.59 -0.91 2.24
N LEU A 183 10.51 -1.83 2.50
CA LEU A 183 11.72 -2.00 1.67
C LEU A 183 11.36 -2.41 0.24
N LEU A 184 10.26 -3.15 0.06
CA LEU A 184 9.79 -3.62 -1.24
C LEU A 184 8.83 -2.67 -1.95
N SER A 185 8.12 -1.83 -1.20
CA SER A 185 7.10 -0.91 -1.73
C SER A 185 7.69 0.08 -2.74
N ASP A 186 6.98 0.31 -3.84
CA ASP A 186 7.34 1.30 -4.86
C ASP A 186 7.19 2.74 -4.35
N GLU A 187 6.42 2.94 -3.27
CA GLU A 187 6.29 4.24 -2.60
C GLU A 187 7.56 4.64 -1.82
N ASN A 188 8.48 3.70 -1.61
CA ASN A 188 9.76 3.98 -0.98
C ASN A 188 10.68 4.73 -1.96
N ARG A 189 10.76 6.06 -1.81
CA ARG A 189 11.65 6.92 -2.61
C ARG A 189 13.14 6.56 -2.52
N ASN A 190 13.54 5.83 -1.48
CA ASN A 190 14.90 5.34 -1.27
C ASN A 190 15.03 3.85 -1.64
N LYS A 191 14.08 3.28 -2.39
CA LYS A 191 14.14 1.88 -2.84
C LYS A 191 15.40 1.67 -3.67
N ALA A 192 16.37 1.00 -3.08
CA ALA A 192 17.54 0.52 -3.79
C ALA A 192 17.10 -0.56 -4.79
N GLU A 193 17.80 -0.65 -5.92
CA GLU A 193 17.62 -1.78 -6.83
C GLU A 193 17.99 -3.07 -6.07
N ILE A 194 17.02 -3.96 -5.92
CA ILE A 194 17.21 -5.22 -5.21
C ILE A 194 17.66 -6.26 -6.24
N ASP A 195 18.82 -6.85 -5.99
CA ASP A 195 19.37 -7.90 -6.83
C ASP A 195 18.38 -9.06 -7.01
N VAL A 196 18.19 -9.52 -8.25
CA VAL A 196 17.32 -10.64 -8.62
C VAL A 196 17.68 -11.92 -7.83
N SER A 197 18.96 -12.15 -7.53
CA SER A 197 19.41 -13.25 -6.70
C SER A 197 18.90 -13.18 -5.25
N VAL A 198 18.67 -11.97 -4.72
CA VAL A 198 18.02 -11.78 -3.42
C VAL A 198 16.55 -12.14 -3.56
N MET A 199 15.84 -11.65 -4.57
CA MET A 199 14.43 -11.96 -4.81
C MET A 199 14.18 -13.47 -4.91
N ARG A 200 15.01 -14.20 -5.67
CA ARG A 200 14.95 -15.68 -5.74
C ARG A 200 15.16 -16.35 -4.38
N LYS A 201 16.02 -15.80 -3.52
CA LYS A 201 16.21 -16.32 -2.15
C LYS A 201 15.04 -16.00 -1.23
N LEU A 202 14.30 -14.91 -1.48
CA LEU A 202 13.10 -14.58 -0.72
C LEU A 202 11.95 -15.54 -1.02
N GLN A 203 11.82 -16.00 -2.27
CA GLN A 203 10.74 -16.88 -2.70
C GLN A 203 10.46 -18.08 -1.77
N PRO A 204 11.42 -18.97 -1.46
CA PRO A 204 11.18 -20.10 -0.56
C PRO A 204 10.87 -19.67 0.89
N LEU A 205 11.46 -18.56 1.35
CA LEU A 205 11.20 -18.03 2.70
C LEU A 205 9.76 -17.51 2.81
N LEU A 206 9.27 -16.79 1.80
CA LEU A 206 7.91 -16.27 1.76
C LEU A 206 6.88 -17.40 1.66
N VAL A 207 7.12 -18.44 0.85
CA VAL A 207 6.25 -19.64 0.81
C VAL A 207 6.21 -20.33 2.17
N SER A 208 7.35 -20.44 2.86
CA SER A 208 7.40 -20.93 4.24
C SER A 208 6.55 -20.06 5.17
N CYS A 209 6.66 -18.74 5.10
CA CYS A 209 5.87 -17.81 5.90
C CYS A 209 4.36 -17.93 5.64
N LEU A 210 3.96 -18.09 4.37
CA LEU A 210 2.57 -18.29 3.97
C LEU A 210 1.98 -19.59 4.55
N THR A 211 2.79 -20.63 4.59
CA THR A 211 2.40 -21.95 5.13
C THR A 211 2.34 -21.94 6.66
N LYS A 212 3.06 -21.03 7.32
CA LYS A 212 3.03 -20.86 8.77
C LYS A 212 1.77 -20.09 9.22
N GLY A 213 1.26 -20.45 10.39
CA GLY A 213 0.17 -19.72 11.03
C GLY A 213 0.63 -18.35 11.53
N VAL A 214 0.58 -17.33 10.67
CA VAL A 214 0.70 -15.91 11.06
C VAL A 214 -0.68 -15.33 11.37
N SER A 215 -0.74 -14.26 12.16
CA SER A 215 -1.98 -13.54 12.45
C SER A 215 -2.56 -12.88 11.20
N GLU A 216 -3.86 -12.61 11.20
CA GLU A 216 -4.59 -12.07 10.05
C GLU A 216 -4.04 -10.70 9.58
N SER A 217 -3.60 -9.84 10.52
CA SER A 217 -2.98 -8.56 10.16
C SER A 217 -1.65 -8.76 9.44
N MET A 218 -0.79 -9.66 9.95
CA MET A 218 0.49 -9.97 9.31
C MET A 218 0.29 -10.70 7.98
N PHE A 219 -0.72 -11.56 7.86
CA PHE A 219 -1.03 -12.25 6.61
C PHE A 219 -1.40 -11.27 5.49
N LYS A 220 -2.13 -10.19 5.82
CA LYS A 220 -2.45 -9.13 4.86
C LYS A 220 -1.21 -8.41 4.36
N VAL A 221 -0.31 -8.03 5.28
CA VAL A 221 0.98 -7.41 4.91
C VAL A 221 1.82 -8.38 4.09
N LEU A 222 1.83 -9.67 4.44
CA LEU A 222 2.55 -10.71 3.70
C LEU A 222 2.02 -10.85 2.27
N GLY A 223 0.72 -10.71 2.02
CA GLY A 223 0.16 -10.70 0.67
C GLY A 223 0.72 -9.56 -0.21
N GLU A 224 0.92 -8.37 0.36
CA GLU A 224 1.55 -7.25 -0.35
C GLU A 224 3.04 -7.50 -0.62
N VAL A 225 3.75 -8.08 0.35
CA VAL A 225 5.15 -8.50 0.17
C VAL A 225 5.27 -9.56 -0.94
N VAL A 226 4.38 -10.54 -0.95
CA VAL A 226 4.32 -11.59 -2.00
C VAL A 226 4.06 -10.95 -3.36
N TYR A 227 3.14 -10.00 -3.45
CA TYR A 227 2.88 -9.26 -4.70
C TYR A 227 4.15 -8.59 -5.23
N HIS A 228 4.90 -7.85 -4.41
CA HIS A 228 6.11 -7.17 -4.89
C HIS A 228 7.17 -8.13 -5.42
N VAL A 229 7.39 -9.26 -4.74
CA VAL A 229 8.33 -10.28 -5.22
C VAL A 229 7.80 -10.97 -6.48
N ALA A 230 6.51 -11.28 -6.54
CA ALA A 230 5.90 -11.89 -7.70
C ALA A 230 5.90 -10.95 -8.91
N TYR A 231 5.71 -9.64 -8.71
CA TYR A 231 5.75 -8.65 -9.78
C TYR A 231 7.14 -8.58 -10.41
N GLU A 232 8.19 -8.42 -9.59
CA GLU A 232 9.56 -8.43 -10.10
C GLU A 232 9.88 -9.75 -10.81
N MET A 233 9.60 -10.89 -10.17
CA MET A 233 10.03 -12.19 -10.71
C MET A 233 9.20 -12.63 -11.92
N MET A 234 7.87 -12.60 -11.82
CA MET A 234 6.99 -13.19 -12.83
C MET A 234 6.64 -12.20 -13.94
N HIS A 235 6.51 -10.91 -13.65
CA HIS A 235 6.12 -9.91 -14.65
C HIS A 235 7.32 -9.20 -15.28
N VAL A 236 8.30 -8.76 -14.48
CA VAL A 236 9.48 -8.05 -15.00
C VAL A 236 10.53 -9.01 -15.57
N ARG A 237 10.75 -10.16 -14.93
CA ARG A 237 11.76 -11.15 -15.34
C ARG A 237 11.21 -12.34 -16.11
N ASP A 238 9.88 -12.48 -16.20
CA ASP A 238 9.23 -13.62 -16.87
C ASP A 238 9.66 -14.97 -16.28
N GLU A 239 9.89 -15.02 -14.96
CA GLU A 239 10.27 -16.22 -14.21
C GLU A 239 9.11 -16.71 -13.33
N THR A 240 8.46 -17.79 -13.75
CA THR A 240 7.33 -18.39 -13.01
C THR A 240 7.74 -18.81 -11.60
N TRP A 241 7.04 -18.28 -10.59
CA TRP A 241 7.26 -18.67 -9.20
C TRP A 241 6.52 -19.97 -8.85
N ILE A 242 7.14 -21.10 -9.22
CA ILE A 242 6.61 -22.45 -9.01
C ILE A 242 6.18 -22.71 -7.56
N GLY A 243 6.98 -22.31 -6.58
CA GLY A 243 6.65 -22.51 -5.16
C GLY A 243 5.37 -21.79 -4.71
N LEU A 244 5.07 -20.61 -5.28
CA LEU A 244 3.84 -19.87 -4.98
C LEU A 244 2.62 -20.55 -5.63
N ARG A 245 2.77 -21.00 -6.88
CA ARG A 245 1.74 -21.79 -7.57
C ARG A 245 1.39 -23.04 -6.78
N ASP A 246 2.39 -23.83 -6.40
CA ASP A 246 2.20 -25.08 -5.68
C ASP A 246 1.57 -24.84 -4.30
N TYR A 247 1.91 -23.72 -3.63
CA TYR A 247 1.22 -23.28 -2.42
C TYR A 247 -0.26 -22.99 -2.68
N LEU A 248 -0.61 -22.20 -3.70
CA LEU A 248 -1.99 -21.86 -4.01
C LEU A 248 -2.82 -23.11 -4.33
N VAL A 249 -2.26 -24.02 -5.14
CA VAL A 249 -2.88 -25.32 -5.46
C VAL A 249 -3.13 -26.12 -4.18
N ALA A 250 -2.10 -26.30 -3.34
CA ALA A 250 -2.21 -27.08 -2.12
C ALA A 250 -3.22 -26.48 -1.12
N GLN A 251 -3.23 -25.15 -0.98
CA GLN A 251 -4.05 -24.45 0.01
C GLN A 251 -5.47 -24.14 -0.45
N SER A 252 -5.79 -24.27 -1.74
CA SER A 252 -7.13 -23.97 -2.28
C SER A 252 -8.23 -24.72 -1.54
N LYS A 253 -7.97 -25.95 -1.10
CA LYS A 253 -8.93 -26.78 -0.37
C LYS A 253 -8.85 -26.63 1.15
N THR A 254 -7.65 -26.59 1.72
CA THR A 254 -7.41 -26.60 3.17
C THR A 254 -7.55 -25.22 3.80
N GLU A 255 -7.07 -24.19 3.12
CA GLU A 255 -6.99 -22.80 3.60
C GLU A 255 -7.53 -21.86 2.51
N PHE A 256 -8.72 -22.17 1.98
CA PHE A 256 -9.35 -21.48 0.85
C PHE A 256 -9.29 -19.95 0.95
N GLN A 257 -9.63 -19.40 2.13
CA GLN A 257 -9.65 -17.94 2.32
C GLN A 257 -8.27 -17.31 2.12
N ARG A 258 -7.22 -17.95 2.64
CA ARG A 258 -5.83 -17.52 2.48
C ARG A 258 -5.35 -17.68 1.05
N ALA A 259 -5.68 -18.79 0.40
CA ALA A 259 -5.32 -19.03 -1.00
C ALA A 259 -5.95 -17.97 -1.93
N VAL A 260 -7.26 -17.75 -1.80
CA VAL A 260 -7.98 -16.72 -2.58
C VAL A 260 -7.41 -15.33 -2.30
N TYR A 261 -7.14 -15.00 -1.04
CA TYR A 261 -6.56 -13.71 -0.69
C TYR A 261 -5.22 -13.46 -1.37
N ILE A 262 -4.30 -14.43 -1.31
CA ILE A 262 -2.98 -14.32 -1.96
C ILE A 262 -3.15 -14.22 -3.48
N PHE A 263 -4.05 -15.00 -4.08
CA PHE A 263 -4.34 -14.88 -5.50
C PHE A 263 -4.85 -13.47 -5.87
N GLN A 264 -5.75 -12.88 -5.08
CA GLN A 264 -6.24 -11.51 -5.28
C GLN A 264 -5.16 -10.44 -5.14
N CYS A 265 -4.11 -10.71 -4.36
CA CYS A 265 -2.96 -9.81 -4.23
C CYS A 265 -2.13 -9.75 -5.51
N LEU A 266 -2.21 -10.72 -6.41
CA LEU A 266 -1.50 -10.73 -7.70
C LEU A 266 -2.25 -9.81 -8.69
N LYS A 267 -1.79 -8.56 -8.81
CA LYS A 267 -2.45 -7.49 -9.59
C LYS A 267 -1.79 -7.25 -10.96
N MET A 268 -1.24 -8.30 -11.55
CA MET A 268 -0.46 -8.26 -12.79
C MET A 268 -0.88 -9.41 -13.69
N PRO A 269 -0.63 -9.36 -15.01
CA PRO A 269 -0.82 -10.52 -15.87
C PRO A 269 0.07 -11.66 -15.38
N LEU A 270 -0.43 -12.88 -15.51
CA LEU A 270 0.22 -14.11 -15.04
C LEU A 270 0.31 -15.08 -16.21
N ASP A 271 1.37 -15.89 -16.23
CA ASP A 271 1.52 -16.94 -17.23
C ASP A 271 0.35 -17.93 -17.17
N GLU A 272 -0.31 -18.11 -18.31
CA GLU A 272 -1.55 -18.87 -18.39
C GLU A 272 -1.30 -20.36 -18.14
N GLN A 273 -0.32 -20.95 -18.83
CA GLN A 273 -0.09 -22.40 -18.86
C GLN A 273 0.66 -22.91 -17.64
N GLU A 274 1.70 -22.21 -17.20
CA GLU A 274 2.54 -22.62 -16.08
C GLU A 274 1.98 -22.20 -14.73
N PHE A 275 1.15 -21.14 -14.66
CA PHE A 275 0.64 -20.60 -13.40
C PHE A 275 -0.89 -20.60 -13.28
N VAL A 276 -1.61 -19.89 -14.16
CA VAL A 276 -3.06 -19.67 -14.00
C VAL A 276 -3.84 -20.98 -14.09
N ILE A 277 -3.66 -21.76 -15.16
CA ILE A 277 -4.39 -23.01 -15.38
C ILE A 277 -4.22 -23.97 -14.19
N PRO A 278 -2.99 -24.31 -13.73
CA PRO A 278 -2.81 -25.18 -12.56
C PRO A 278 -3.50 -24.68 -11.29
N VAL A 279 -3.46 -23.36 -11.02
CA VAL A 279 -4.15 -22.78 -9.85
C VAL A 279 -5.67 -22.91 -10.01
N MET A 280 -6.20 -22.64 -11.20
CA MET A 280 -7.63 -22.66 -11.49
C MET A 280 -8.23 -24.06 -11.42
N GLU A 281 -7.50 -25.09 -11.85
CA GLU A 281 -7.91 -26.50 -11.72
C GLU A 281 -8.23 -26.87 -10.25
N SER A 282 -7.50 -26.29 -9.30
CA SER A 282 -7.74 -26.52 -7.88
C SER A 282 -8.70 -25.52 -7.24
N LEU A 283 -8.70 -24.26 -7.68
CA LEU A 283 -9.43 -23.18 -7.02
C LEU A 283 -10.89 -23.08 -7.48
N LEU A 284 -11.17 -23.27 -8.78
CA LEU A 284 -12.52 -23.14 -9.34
C LEU A 284 -13.55 -24.08 -8.70
N PRO A 285 -13.26 -25.37 -8.41
CA PRO A 285 -14.22 -26.25 -7.74
C PRO A 285 -14.62 -25.75 -6.34
N GLU A 286 -13.64 -25.21 -5.60
CA GLU A 286 -13.83 -24.70 -4.24
C GLU A 286 -14.60 -23.36 -4.26
N ILE A 287 -14.33 -22.51 -5.25
CA ILE A 287 -15.11 -21.28 -5.53
C ILE A 287 -16.56 -21.67 -5.85
N ASN A 288 -16.78 -22.56 -6.82
CA ASN A 288 -18.12 -22.94 -7.29
C ASN A 288 -18.98 -23.50 -6.14
N THR A 289 -18.37 -24.31 -5.27
CA THR A 289 -19.04 -24.85 -4.07
C THR A 289 -19.44 -23.74 -3.09
N ARG A 290 -18.60 -22.70 -2.92
CA ARG A 290 -18.83 -21.59 -1.97
C ARG A 290 -19.65 -20.44 -2.54
N LEU A 291 -19.86 -20.41 -3.86
CA LEU A 291 -20.83 -19.53 -4.52
C LEU A 291 -22.27 -19.98 -4.31
N ASN A 292 -22.52 -21.10 -3.65
CA ASN A 292 -23.88 -21.44 -3.22
C ASN A 292 -24.36 -20.43 -2.16
N PRO A 293 -25.49 -19.73 -2.38
CA PRO A 293 -25.96 -18.71 -1.47
C PRO A 293 -26.21 -19.24 -0.05
N PRO A 294 -25.72 -18.56 1.01
CA PRO A 294 -26.05 -18.93 2.37
C PRO A 294 -27.57 -18.92 2.61
N SER A 295 -28.00 -19.76 3.56
CA SER A 295 -29.39 -19.82 4.01
C SER A 295 -29.74 -18.73 5.02
N GLU A 296 -28.76 -18.19 5.75
CA GLU A 296 -28.95 -17.21 6.81
C GLU A 296 -27.94 -16.05 6.69
N VAL A 297 -28.34 -14.88 7.19
CA VAL A 297 -27.48 -13.69 7.27
C VAL A 297 -26.61 -13.78 8.53
N LEU A 298 -25.57 -14.61 8.50
CA LEU A 298 -24.58 -14.65 9.57
C LEU A 298 -23.57 -13.51 9.39
N VAL A 299 -23.06 -13.00 10.51
CA VAL A 299 -22.04 -11.93 10.56
C VAL A 299 -20.77 -12.33 9.80
N ASP A 300 -20.49 -13.63 9.70
CA ASP A 300 -19.33 -14.22 9.04
C ASP A 300 -19.64 -14.88 7.69
N ASN A 301 -20.55 -14.31 6.89
CA ASN A 301 -20.71 -14.69 5.48
C ASN A 301 -19.50 -14.27 4.60
N SER A 302 -18.31 -14.13 5.20
CA SER A 302 -17.04 -13.83 4.54
C SER A 302 -16.71 -14.86 3.45
N GLY A 303 -17.09 -16.13 3.66
CA GLY A 303 -16.83 -17.21 2.70
C GLY A 303 -17.47 -16.99 1.33
N TRP A 304 -18.73 -16.54 1.28
CA TRP A 304 -19.39 -16.25 -0.01
C TRP A 304 -18.80 -15.02 -0.68
N VAL A 305 -18.51 -13.95 0.08
CA VAL A 305 -17.88 -12.73 -0.45
C VAL A 305 -16.52 -13.04 -1.05
N LEU A 306 -15.70 -13.84 -0.35
CA LEU A 306 -14.40 -14.29 -0.83
C LEU A 306 -14.52 -15.18 -2.06
N ALA A 307 -15.49 -16.10 -2.10
CA ALA A 307 -15.74 -16.89 -3.30
C ALA A 307 -16.16 -16.02 -4.48
N PHE A 308 -17.00 -15.01 -4.27
CA PHE A 308 -17.43 -14.08 -5.30
C PHE A 308 -16.29 -13.23 -5.85
N THR A 309 -15.43 -12.66 -4.99
CA THR A 309 -14.26 -11.89 -5.42
C THR A 309 -13.17 -12.78 -6.02
N GLY A 310 -13.00 -14.01 -5.52
CA GLY A 310 -12.13 -15.02 -6.12
C GLY A 310 -12.60 -15.44 -7.51
N ALA A 311 -13.90 -15.65 -7.70
CA ALA A 311 -14.50 -15.95 -8.99
C ALA A 311 -14.30 -14.80 -9.98
N PHE A 312 -14.45 -13.56 -9.54
CA PHE A 312 -14.17 -12.38 -10.35
C PHE A 312 -12.71 -12.39 -10.85
N CYS A 313 -11.72 -12.56 -9.95
CA CYS A 313 -10.32 -12.64 -10.36
C CYS A 313 -10.05 -13.84 -11.28
N ALA A 314 -10.66 -15.00 -11.01
CA ALA A 314 -10.54 -16.17 -11.86
C ALA A 314 -11.03 -15.90 -13.30
N VAL A 315 -12.19 -15.27 -13.46
CA VAL A 315 -12.69 -14.89 -14.79
C VAL A 315 -11.74 -13.94 -15.48
N ILE A 316 -11.29 -12.89 -14.78
CA ILE A 316 -10.37 -11.89 -15.34
C ILE A 316 -9.08 -12.54 -15.86
N HIS A 317 -8.51 -13.50 -15.12
CA HIS A 317 -7.29 -14.19 -15.56
C HIS A 317 -7.52 -15.29 -16.62
N LEU A 318 -8.76 -15.75 -16.81
CA LEU A 318 -9.08 -16.84 -17.75
C LEU A 318 -9.78 -16.37 -19.02
N ILE A 319 -10.20 -15.10 -19.11
CA ILE A 319 -11.07 -14.64 -20.20
C ILE A 319 -10.39 -14.68 -21.57
N GLU A 320 -9.06 -14.52 -21.60
CA GLU A 320 -8.24 -14.63 -22.81
C GLU A 320 -7.74 -16.07 -23.08
N VAL A 321 -7.92 -16.98 -22.12
CA VAL A 321 -7.48 -18.38 -22.27
C VAL A 321 -8.53 -19.14 -23.09
N GLU A 322 -8.24 -19.39 -24.37
CA GLU A 322 -9.17 -20.02 -25.33
C GLU A 322 -9.80 -21.31 -24.78
N ASP A 323 -8.99 -22.20 -24.20
CA ASP A 323 -9.42 -23.50 -23.67
C ASP A 323 -10.30 -23.37 -22.40
N SER A 324 -10.39 -22.18 -21.80
CA SER A 324 -11.13 -21.92 -20.56
C SER A 324 -12.49 -21.26 -20.77
N ALA A 325 -12.89 -20.98 -22.01
CA ALA A 325 -14.12 -20.25 -22.34
C ALA A 325 -15.39 -20.82 -21.66
N GLU A 326 -15.56 -22.15 -21.65
CA GLU A 326 -16.72 -22.77 -21.00
C GLU A 326 -16.64 -22.65 -19.47
N SER A 327 -15.44 -22.76 -18.89
CA SER A 327 -15.24 -22.60 -17.44
C SER A 327 -15.52 -21.16 -16.98
N VAL A 328 -15.07 -20.16 -17.78
CA VAL A 328 -15.35 -18.74 -17.57
C VAL A 328 -16.85 -18.47 -17.63
N LYS A 329 -17.52 -19.03 -18.63
CA LYS A 329 -18.96 -18.90 -18.79
C LYS A 329 -19.72 -19.52 -17.62
N ASP A 330 -19.39 -20.74 -17.22
CA ASP A 330 -20.02 -21.45 -16.11
C ASP A 330 -19.89 -20.68 -14.79
N ILE A 331 -18.68 -20.19 -14.48
CA ILE A 331 -18.46 -19.45 -13.24
C ILE A 331 -19.16 -18.09 -13.26
N ALA A 332 -19.18 -17.38 -14.40
CA ALA A 332 -19.89 -16.12 -14.54
C ALA A 332 -21.41 -16.29 -14.36
N TYR A 333 -22.00 -17.32 -14.98
CA TYR A 333 -23.42 -17.62 -14.76
C TYR A 333 -23.72 -18.03 -13.32
N LYS A 334 -22.81 -18.78 -12.67
CA LYS A 334 -22.95 -19.14 -11.26
C LYS A 334 -22.92 -17.89 -10.37
N MET A 335 -22.02 -16.93 -10.63
CA MET A 335 -21.98 -15.64 -9.91
C MET A 335 -23.30 -14.88 -10.06
N ILE A 336 -23.83 -14.76 -11.28
CA ILE A 336 -25.09 -14.06 -11.56
C ILE A 336 -26.27 -14.75 -10.86
N GLY A 337 -26.38 -16.08 -10.99
CA GLY A 337 -27.44 -16.87 -10.36
C GLY A 337 -27.39 -16.78 -8.84
N SER A 338 -26.18 -16.81 -8.27
CA SER A 338 -25.98 -16.66 -6.84
C SER A 338 -26.39 -15.28 -6.33
N VAL A 339 -26.07 -14.21 -7.06
CA VAL A 339 -26.50 -12.84 -6.69
C VAL A 339 -28.03 -12.74 -6.75
N ARG A 340 -28.66 -13.28 -7.80
CA ARG A 340 -30.12 -13.27 -7.95
C ARG A 340 -30.81 -13.91 -6.74
N GLU A 341 -30.38 -15.11 -6.34
CA GLU A 341 -30.96 -15.81 -5.21
C GLU A 341 -30.75 -15.04 -3.88
N LEU A 342 -29.59 -14.40 -3.68
CA LEU A 342 -29.34 -13.56 -2.51
C LEU A 342 -30.23 -12.32 -2.46
N VAL A 343 -30.49 -11.70 -3.61
CA VAL A 343 -31.41 -10.55 -3.73
C VAL A 343 -32.84 -11.00 -3.43
N GLU A 344 -33.29 -12.14 -3.95
CA GLU A 344 -34.60 -12.72 -3.64
C GLU A 344 -34.77 -13.04 -2.14
N LYS A 345 -33.67 -13.42 -1.47
CA LYS A 345 -33.61 -13.61 -0.01
C LYS A 345 -33.50 -12.30 0.79
N GLY A 346 -33.47 -11.15 0.15
CA GLY A 346 -33.34 -9.84 0.81
C GLY A 346 -31.94 -9.55 1.38
N MET A 347 -30.90 -10.25 0.91
CA MET A 347 -29.52 -10.13 1.40
C MET A 347 -28.67 -9.12 0.61
N GLU A 348 -29.31 -8.29 -0.20
CA GLU A 348 -28.66 -7.33 -1.12
C GLU A 348 -27.78 -6.32 -0.40
N VAL A 349 -28.37 -5.56 0.53
CA VAL A 349 -27.73 -4.39 1.17
C VAL A 349 -26.53 -4.77 2.04
N GLY A 350 -26.55 -5.97 2.63
CA GLY A 350 -25.50 -6.46 3.51
C GLY A 350 -24.40 -7.22 2.75
N LEU A 351 -24.78 -8.27 2.02
CA LEU A 351 -23.83 -9.25 1.48
C LEU A 351 -23.42 -8.92 0.04
N VAL A 352 -24.40 -8.76 -0.85
CA VAL A 352 -24.16 -8.51 -2.28
C VAL A 352 -23.43 -7.19 -2.48
N MET A 353 -23.91 -6.11 -1.85
CA MET A 353 -23.24 -4.81 -1.90
C MET A 353 -21.84 -4.82 -1.31
N ARG A 354 -21.52 -5.69 -0.34
CA ARG A 354 -20.16 -5.83 0.17
C ARG A 354 -19.26 -6.47 -0.89
N ALA A 355 -19.69 -7.59 -1.47
CA ALA A 355 -18.91 -8.26 -2.52
C ALA A 355 -18.66 -7.37 -3.74
N PHE A 356 -19.65 -6.59 -4.17
CA PHE A 356 -19.47 -5.65 -5.27
C PHE A 356 -18.56 -4.46 -4.92
N ARG A 357 -18.50 -4.01 -3.66
CA ARG A 357 -17.53 -3.01 -3.21
C ARG A 357 -16.11 -3.58 -3.21
N ASP A 358 -15.97 -4.84 -2.81
CA ASP A 358 -14.68 -5.52 -2.83
C ASP A 358 -14.20 -5.74 -4.27
N VAL A 359 -15.08 -6.15 -5.20
CA VAL A 359 -14.79 -6.19 -6.65
C VAL A 359 -14.40 -4.82 -7.20
N GLU A 360 -15.12 -3.75 -6.84
CA GLU A 360 -14.74 -2.39 -7.26
C GLU A 360 -13.32 -2.02 -6.78
N SER A 361 -12.97 -2.40 -5.54
CA SER A 361 -11.62 -2.18 -5.03
C SER A 361 -10.56 -3.02 -5.77
N ILE A 362 -10.89 -4.23 -6.22
CA ILE A 362 -9.99 -5.07 -7.02
C ILE A 362 -9.79 -4.44 -8.39
N VAL A 363 -10.87 -4.07 -9.08
CA VAL A 363 -10.82 -3.41 -10.40
C VAL A 363 -9.92 -2.18 -10.35
N LYS A 364 -10.08 -1.29 -9.35
CA LYS A 364 -9.22 -0.11 -9.20
C LYS A 364 -7.73 -0.43 -9.09
N LYS A 365 -7.37 -1.60 -8.55
CA LYS A 365 -5.99 -2.05 -8.36
C LYS A 365 -5.44 -2.82 -9.55
N HIS A 366 -6.31 -3.42 -10.37
CA HIS A 366 -5.94 -4.28 -11.50
C HIS A 366 -6.07 -3.58 -12.85
N LEU A 367 -6.75 -2.42 -12.91
CA LEU A 367 -7.14 -1.75 -14.15
C LEU A 367 -5.98 -1.49 -15.12
N GLU A 368 -4.76 -1.29 -14.61
CA GLU A 368 -3.59 -0.92 -15.40
C GLU A 368 -3.19 -1.96 -16.46
N TRP A 369 -3.55 -3.24 -16.27
CA TRP A 369 -3.19 -4.31 -17.20
C TRP A 369 -4.38 -4.92 -17.94
N PHE A 370 -5.61 -4.41 -17.73
CA PHE A 370 -6.78 -4.93 -18.42
C PHE A 370 -6.72 -4.66 -19.92
N THR A 371 -7.10 -5.66 -20.71
CA THR A 371 -7.28 -5.53 -22.15
C THR A 371 -8.76 -5.24 -22.47
N THR A 372 -9.11 -5.34 -23.75
CA THR A 372 -10.47 -5.08 -24.23
C THR A 372 -11.49 -6.03 -23.60
N ASN A 373 -11.16 -7.32 -23.43
CA ASN A 373 -12.13 -8.30 -22.96
C ASN A 373 -12.38 -8.19 -21.45
N GLU A 374 -11.35 -7.98 -20.63
CA GLU A 374 -11.53 -7.70 -19.19
C GLU A 374 -12.39 -6.45 -18.98
N TYR A 375 -12.12 -5.39 -19.75
CA TYR A 375 -12.91 -4.16 -19.67
C TYR A 375 -14.37 -4.39 -20.07
N LYS A 376 -14.62 -5.12 -21.17
CA LYS A 376 -15.98 -5.50 -21.61
C LYS A 376 -16.69 -6.31 -20.53
N PHE A 377 -16.01 -7.27 -19.91
CA PHE A 377 -16.57 -8.10 -18.84
C PHE A 377 -16.95 -7.28 -17.61
N VAL A 378 -16.06 -6.41 -17.13
CA VAL A 378 -16.33 -5.52 -15.99
C VAL A 378 -17.48 -4.58 -16.28
N LYS A 379 -17.53 -4.00 -17.49
CA LYS A 379 -18.62 -3.12 -17.94
C LYS A 379 -19.97 -3.84 -18.00
N ALA A 380 -19.99 -5.08 -18.51
CA ALA A 380 -21.19 -5.91 -18.53
C ALA A 380 -21.67 -6.21 -17.11
N MET A 381 -20.77 -6.62 -16.20
CA MET A 381 -21.10 -6.87 -14.80
C MET A 381 -21.64 -5.61 -14.09
N ALA A 382 -21.05 -4.43 -14.35
CA ALA A 382 -21.53 -3.17 -13.78
C ALA A 382 -22.95 -2.81 -14.26
N ARG A 383 -23.29 -3.09 -15.53
CA ARG A 383 -24.64 -2.86 -16.08
C ARG A 383 -25.70 -3.75 -15.44
N THR A 384 -25.34 -4.97 -15.03
CA THR A 384 -26.27 -5.87 -14.31
C THR A 384 -26.68 -5.40 -12.91
N LYS A 385 -26.03 -4.35 -12.35
CA LYS A 385 -26.45 -3.71 -11.09
C LYS A 385 -27.74 -2.89 -11.20
N ASN A 386 -28.26 -2.64 -12.41
CA ASN A 386 -29.53 -1.93 -12.60
C ASN A 386 -30.68 -2.94 -12.75
N PRO A 387 -31.59 -3.07 -11.76
CA PRO A 387 -32.63 -4.11 -11.75
C PRO A 387 -33.79 -3.89 -12.75
N SER A 388 -33.63 -3.00 -13.74
CA SER A 388 -34.64 -2.76 -14.78
C SER A 388 -34.49 -3.64 -16.03
N PHE A 389 -33.49 -4.52 -16.11
CA PHE A 389 -33.33 -5.39 -17.27
C PHE A 389 -34.22 -6.63 -17.15
N GLN A 390 -35.35 -6.59 -17.86
CA GLN A 390 -36.11 -7.79 -18.18
C GLN A 390 -35.21 -8.74 -18.99
N VAL A 391 -35.21 -10.00 -18.58
CA VAL A 391 -34.50 -11.08 -19.26
C VAL A 391 -35.15 -11.30 -20.61
N ASP A 392 -34.51 -10.82 -21.65
CA ASP A 392 -34.53 -11.41 -22.99
C ASP A 392 -33.40 -10.74 -23.77
N GLU A 393 -32.19 -11.29 -23.61
CA GLU A 393 -31.20 -11.44 -24.68
C GLU A 393 -29.98 -12.14 -24.09
N THR A 394 -29.71 -13.34 -24.60
CA THR A 394 -28.44 -14.07 -24.48
C THR A 394 -27.25 -13.11 -24.65
N PRO A 395 -26.18 -13.22 -23.85
CA PRO A 395 -24.96 -12.48 -24.13
C PRO A 395 -24.37 -13.03 -25.43
N GLN A 396 -24.62 -12.35 -26.54
CA GLN A 396 -23.84 -12.54 -27.76
C GLN A 396 -22.57 -11.71 -27.60
N ILE A 397 -21.43 -12.40 -27.60
CA ILE A 397 -20.15 -11.78 -27.89
C ILE A 397 -20.20 -11.51 -29.39
N GLU A 398 -20.72 -10.34 -29.78
CA GLU A 398 -20.70 -9.91 -31.17
C GLU A 398 -19.30 -9.39 -31.51
N GLU A 399 -18.66 -10.03 -32.49
CA GLU A 399 -17.57 -9.48 -33.28
C GLU A 399 -18.12 -8.25 -34.03
N GLU A 400 -17.90 -7.04 -33.49
CA GLU A 400 -18.16 -5.83 -34.25
C GLU A 400 -17.00 -5.57 -35.21
N ASN A 401 -17.32 -5.66 -36.50
CA ASN A 401 -16.48 -5.30 -37.63
C ASN A 401 -16.01 -3.83 -37.54
N GLU A 402 -14.79 -3.60 -38.00
CA GLU A 402 -14.21 -2.27 -38.22
C GLU A 402 -15.10 -1.44 -39.16
N GLU A 403 -15.72 -0.37 -38.63
CA GLU A 403 -16.19 0.74 -39.45
C GLU A 403 -15.30 1.97 -39.20
N GLU A 404 -14.65 2.39 -40.28
CA GLU A 404 -13.81 3.57 -40.40
C GLU A 404 -14.53 4.82 -39.87
N VAL A 405 -13.96 5.45 -38.84
CA VAL A 405 -14.37 6.80 -38.43
C VAL A 405 -13.63 7.82 -39.29
N ASN A 406 -14.37 8.31 -40.27
CA ASN A 406 -14.06 9.48 -41.09
C ASN A 406 -14.00 10.73 -40.20
N CYS A 407 -12.81 11.31 -40.00
CA CYS A 407 -12.64 12.61 -39.34
C CYS A 407 -12.99 13.73 -40.34
N GLY A 408 -14.16 14.33 -40.18
CA GLY A 408 -14.54 15.56 -40.86
C GLY A 408 -14.04 16.79 -40.12
N ASP A 409 -13.25 17.60 -40.83
CA ASP A 409 -12.77 18.91 -40.43
C ASP A 409 -13.91 19.94 -40.33
N GLU A 410 -13.91 20.78 -39.29
CA GLU A 410 -14.50 22.11 -39.33
C GLU A 410 -13.45 23.14 -38.90
N GLU A 411 -12.82 23.78 -39.89
CA GLU A 411 -12.06 25.02 -39.74
C GLU A 411 -13.00 26.20 -39.43
N SER A 412 -12.55 27.10 -38.56
CA SER A 412 -12.92 28.52 -38.65
C SER A 412 -11.66 29.39 -38.51
N ASN A 413 -11.31 29.99 -39.65
CA ASN A 413 -10.50 31.18 -39.93
C ASN A 413 -9.89 31.97 -38.75
N GLU A 414 -8.61 32.31 -38.89
CA GLU A 414 -8.19 33.72 -38.99
C GLU A 414 -6.83 33.85 -39.73
N GLU A 415 -6.77 34.85 -40.61
CA GLU A 415 -5.71 35.15 -41.59
C GLU A 415 -4.39 35.64 -40.99
N SER A 416 -3.30 35.32 -41.69
CA SER A 416 -2.13 36.16 -42.08
C SER A 416 -0.86 35.30 -42.06
N GLY A 417 0.08 35.30 -43.00
CA GLY A 417 0.29 36.00 -44.27
C GLY A 417 1.70 35.60 -44.75
N SER A 418 1.99 35.87 -46.03
CA SER A 418 3.31 35.81 -46.73
C SER A 418 3.99 34.44 -46.84
N GLU A 419 3.96 33.79 -48.02
CA GLU A 419 4.89 33.92 -49.17
C GLU A 419 6.00 32.85 -49.08
N GLU A 420 5.98 31.88 -50.01
CA GLU A 420 7.01 31.68 -51.07
C GLU A 420 8.35 31.15 -50.49
N GLU A 421 8.99 30.09 -50.97
CA GLU A 421 8.98 29.38 -52.24
C GLU A 421 9.70 28.03 -52.01
N ALA A 422 9.45 27.09 -52.93
CA ALA A 422 10.15 25.82 -53.04
C ALA A 422 11.68 26.00 -53.24
N ASN A 423 12.48 25.05 -52.76
CA ASN A 423 13.17 24.19 -53.71
C ASN A 423 13.71 22.89 -53.11
N GLU A 424 13.73 21.91 -53.99
CA GLU A 424 14.20 20.54 -53.91
C GLU A 424 15.71 20.44 -53.64
N GLY A 425 16.14 19.23 -53.22
CA GLY A 425 17.37 18.67 -53.77
C GLY A 425 18.34 18.02 -52.79
N PHE A 426 18.15 16.70 -52.64
CA PHE A 426 19.17 15.65 -52.78
C PHE A 426 20.57 15.81 -52.15
N GLY A 427 20.98 14.75 -51.45
CA GLY A 427 22.21 14.05 -51.81
C GLY A 427 23.22 13.81 -50.68
N ASP A 428 23.20 12.58 -50.18
CA ASP A 428 24.29 11.67 -49.79
C ASP A 428 25.71 12.21 -49.51
N LYS A 429 26.29 11.63 -48.43
CA LYS A 429 27.62 10.96 -48.31
C LYS A 429 28.29 11.30 -46.97
N GLU A 430 28.47 10.30 -46.10
CA GLU A 430 29.70 9.48 -45.97
C GLU A 430 30.96 10.31 -45.67
N GLU A 431 31.46 10.20 -44.43
CA GLU A 431 32.85 9.87 -44.04
C GLU A 431 32.96 10.06 -42.51
N GLN A 432 33.17 9.03 -41.69
CA GLN A 432 34.42 8.32 -41.39
C GLN A 432 35.54 9.17 -40.74
N VAL A 433 35.91 8.75 -39.52
CA VAL A 433 37.29 8.48 -39.03
C VAL A 433 37.90 9.37 -37.91
N SER A 434 38.42 8.61 -36.93
CA SER A 434 39.60 8.78 -36.04
C SER A 434 39.52 9.60 -34.75
N ASP A 435 39.56 8.87 -33.64
CA ASP A 435 40.69 8.75 -32.68
C ASP A 435 41.65 9.95 -32.54
N LYS A 436 41.82 10.41 -31.30
CA LYS A 436 43.13 10.42 -30.61
C LYS A 436 43.04 10.81 -29.12
N GLU A 437 43.90 10.14 -28.37
CA GLU A 437 44.23 10.22 -26.95
C GLU A 437 45.02 11.49 -26.56
N GLU A 438 45.35 11.55 -25.26
CA GLU A 438 46.36 12.37 -24.56
C GLU A 438 45.91 13.79 -24.17
N GLU A 439 46.20 14.37 -23.00
CA GLU A 439 47.14 14.03 -21.92
C GLU A 439 46.76 14.83 -20.66
N GLU A 440 47.14 14.32 -19.49
CA GLU A 440 47.18 15.04 -18.22
C GLU A 440 48.23 16.17 -18.25
N VAL A 441 47.93 17.31 -17.60
CA VAL A 441 48.96 18.20 -17.05
C VAL A 441 48.47 18.78 -15.71
N GLU A 442 49.10 18.33 -14.64
CA GLU A 442 49.13 19.00 -13.34
C GLU A 442 49.80 20.39 -13.46
N ARG A 443 49.27 21.38 -12.73
CA ARG A 443 50.10 22.49 -12.27
C ARG A 443 49.70 22.99 -10.89
N SER A 444 50.65 22.81 -9.99
CA SER A 444 50.80 23.21 -8.60
C SER A 444 51.08 24.71 -8.39
N GLY A 445 50.85 25.16 -7.15
CA GLY A 445 51.51 26.28 -6.47
C GLY A 445 50.79 27.61 -6.63
N SER A 446 50.58 28.44 -5.60
CA SER A 446 51.31 28.69 -4.34
C SER A 446 50.41 29.59 -3.46
N GLU A 447 50.33 29.39 -2.13
CA GLU A 447 50.95 30.22 -1.06
C GLU A 447 50.52 31.71 -1.12
N GLU A 448 50.17 32.44 -0.06
CA GLU A 448 50.38 32.35 1.40
C GLU A 448 49.66 33.57 2.03
N GLU A 449 49.32 33.46 3.32
CA GLU A 449 49.26 34.55 4.34
C GLU A 449 48.25 35.71 4.13
N GLU A 450 47.55 36.27 5.13
CA GLU A 450 47.91 36.72 6.48
C GLU A 450 46.57 36.97 7.21
N GLU A 451 46.30 36.34 8.35
CA GLU A 451 46.48 36.90 9.70
C GLU A 451 45.34 37.84 10.19
N GLU A 452 44.54 37.27 11.10
CA GLU A 452 44.23 37.83 12.43
C GLU A 452 44.10 39.35 12.61
N MET A 453 42.85 39.84 12.73
CA MET A 453 42.35 40.59 13.90
C MET A 453 41.14 41.45 13.51
N ARG A 454 40.00 41.17 14.14
CA ARG A 454 39.29 42.17 14.97
C ARG A 454 38.13 41.52 15.72
N LYS A 455 38.40 41.17 16.97
CA LYS A 455 37.40 41.29 18.04
C LYS A 455 37.12 42.78 18.27
N ALA A 456 35.86 43.04 18.63
CA ALA A 456 35.33 44.15 19.43
C ALA A 456 34.49 45.21 18.70
N LYS A 457 33.22 45.25 19.13
CA LYS A 457 32.27 46.37 19.16
C LYS A 457 31.81 46.91 17.80
N HIS A 458 30.57 46.59 17.41
CA HIS A 458 29.44 47.33 17.95
C HIS A 458 28.16 46.50 18.00
#